data_AF-A0AA42X6L7-F1
#
_entry.id   AF-A0AA42X6L7-F1
#
_cell.length_a   1.000
_cell.length_b   1.000
_cell.length_c   1.000
_cell.angle_alpha   90.00
_cell.angle_beta   90.00
_cell.angle_gamma   90.00
#
_symmetry.space_group_name_H-M   'P 1'
#
loop_
_entity.id
_entity.type
_entity.pdbx_description
1 polymer ?
#
loop_
_entity_poly.entity_id
_entity_poly.type
_entity_poly.pdbx_seq_one_letter_code
_entity_poly.pdbx_strand_id
1 'polypeptide(L)'
;MKALHSLFLAAALAPALLSVSAPAHAWGAQGHRLVAEVADARLSPAARAEVGRLLATEPDATLASIAPWADQLRAKDPGLGRRSAGWHYVNIAEDNCHYEAPKHCKNGNCIVEALKAQSAILGDRSLTDGERLQALKFVVHLVGDIHQPMHAGYAHDKGGNDFQLQFGNRGTNLHSLWDSGMLNTRKLDDAGYLPLLQSQRAPKLARQSNPQRDPQTWAEASCRISMQAGVYPATRKIGDEYTERYRPLAEAQLRLAGENLAQLLNRVLGTR
;
A
#
# COMPACT_ATOMS: atom_id res chain seq x y z
N MET A 1 -72.59 -13.17 23.13
CA MET A 1 -71.50 -14.17 23.11
C MET A 1 -70.36 -13.63 22.26
N LYS A 2 -69.24 -13.37 22.94
CA LYS A 2 -67.84 -13.12 22.52
C LYS A 2 -67.55 -12.56 21.11
N ALA A 3 -67.11 -11.30 21.09
CA ALA A 3 -66.35 -10.69 20.00
C ALA A 3 -64.89 -11.17 20.03
N LEU A 4 -64.39 -11.75 18.92
CA LEU A 4 -62.98 -12.03 18.74
C LEU A 4 -62.24 -10.75 18.33
N HIS A 5 -61.27 -10.33 19.14
CA HIS A 5 -60.33 -9.27 18.81
C HIS A 5 -59.16 -9.86 18.03
N SER A 6 -58.92 -9.37 16.82
CA SER A 6 -57.72 -9.66 16.03
C SER A 6 -56.55 -8.86 16.60
N LEU A 7 -55.56 -9.54 17.18
CA LEU A 7 -54.24 -8.96 17.47
C LEU A 7 -53.35 -9.12 16.23
N PHE A 8 -53.12 -8.02 15.51
CA PHE A 8 -52.04 -7.93 14.54
C PHE A 8 -50.72 -7.70 15.30
N LEU A 9 -49.86 -8.73 15.35
CA LEU A 9 -48.46 -8.57 15.75
C LEU A 9 -47.70 -7.95 14.57
N ALA A 10 -47.37 -6.66 14.65
CA ALA A 10 -46.44 -6.02 13.74
C ALA A 10 -45.01 -6.49 14.08
N ALA A 11 -44.49 -7.46 13.34
CA ALA A 11 -43.08 -7.83 13.40
C ALA A 11 -42.25 -6.73 12.70
N ALA A 12 -41.61 -5.87 13.49
CA ALA A 12 -40.65 -4.90 12.99
C ALA A 12 -39.38 -5.63 12.54
N LEU A 13 -39.22 -5.84 11.22
CA LEU A 13 -37.94 -6.22 10.63
C LEU A 13 -36.97 -5.03 10.76
N ALA A 14 -36.03 -5.10 11.69
CA ALA A 14 -34.86 -4.23 11.68
C ALA A 14 -33.96 -4.63 10.49
N PRO A 15 -33.61 -3.72 9.58
CA PRO A 15 -32.66 -4.04 8.52
C PRO A 15 -31.27 -4.18 9.14
N ALA A 16 -30.72 -5.39 9.07
CA ALA A 16 -29.31 -5.62 9.36
C ALA A 16 -28.48 -4.86 8.33
N LEU A 17 -27.84 -3.77 8.77
CA LEU A 17 -26.81 -3.07 8.00
C LEU A 17 -25.62 -4.02 7.83
N LEU A 18 -25.62 -4.78 6.73
CA LEU A 18 -24.45 -5.52 6.27
C LEU A 18 -23.42 -4.50 5.82
N SER A 19 -22.49 -4.18 6.71
CA SER A 19 -21.27 -3.45 6.38
C SER A 19 -20.45 -4.29 5.40
N VAL A 20 -20.57 -4.00 4.11
CA VAL A 20 -19.69 -4.57 3.09
C VAL A 20 -18.33 -3.88 3.28
N SER A 21 -17.43 -4.51 4.02
CA SER A 21 -16.02 -4.12 4.04
C SER A 21 -15.48 -4.32 2.63
N ALA A 22 -15.27 -3.24 1.89
CA ALA A 22 -14.51 -3.30 0.64
C ALA A 22 -13.14 -3.93 0.94
N PRO A 23 -12.60 -4.79 0.06
CA PRO A 23 -11.27 -5.33 0.27
C PRO A 23 -10.30 -4.18 0.46
N ALA A 24 -9.57 -4.21 1.57
CA ALA A 24 -8.42 -3.36 1.79
C ALA A 24 -7.40 -3.63 0.68
N HIS A 25 -7.38 -2.72 -0.29
CA HIS A 25 -6.23 -2.46 -1.13
C HIS A 25 -5.12 -1.93 -0.23
N ALA A 26 -3.87 -2.00 -0.66
CA ALA A 26 -2.79 -1.30 0.04
C ALA A 26 -3.00 0.22 -0.04
N TRP A 27 -1.96 1.08 -0.08
CA TRP A 27 -2.22 2.46 -0.54
C TRP A 27 -3.23 2.41 -1.69
N GLY A 28 -4.35 3.12 -1.57
CA GLY A 28 -5.42 2.93 -2.54
C GLY A 28 -4.88 3.17 -3.95
N ALA A 29 -5.63 2.80 -4.99
CA ALA A 29 -5.13 2.94 -6.37
C ALA A 29 -4.55 4.34 -6.67
N GLN A 30 -5.09 5.41 -6.07
CA GLN A 30 -4.52 6.75 -6.11
C GLN A 30 -3.14 6.85 -5.44
N GLY A 31 -2.96 6.36 -4.22
CA GLY A 31 -1.67 6.39 -3.52
C GLY A 31 -0.57 5.68 -4.32
N HIS A 32 -0.85 4.52 -4.90
CA HIS A 32 0.10 3.84 -5.80
C HIS A 32 0.47 4.65 -7.04
N ARG A 33 -0.51 5.27 -7.70
CA ARG A 33 -0.25 6.12 -8.86
C ARG A 33 0.61 7.32 -8.48
N LEU A 34 0.32 7.97 -7.35
CA LEU A 34 1.12 9.08 -6.84
C LEU A 34 2.57 8.69 -6.52
N VAL A 35 2.78 7.53 -5.87
CA VAL A 35 4.14 6.99 -5.63
C VAL A 35 4.88 6.81 -6.95
N ALA A 36 4.23 6.23 -7.96
CA ALA A 36 4.81 6.01 -9.27
C ALA A 36 5.09 7.32 -10.04
N GLU A 37 4.22 8.33 -9.96
CA GLU A 37 4.44 9.64 -10.58
C GLU A 37 5.58 10.43 -9.92
N VAL A 38 5.68 10.38 -8.59
CA VAL A 38 6.82 10.94 -7.86
C VAL A 38 8.12 10.26 -8.30
N ALA A 39 8.09 8.93 -8.48
CA ALA A 39 9.25 8.17 -8.90
C ALA A 39 9.65 8.46 -10.35
N ASP A 40 8.67 8.50 -11.26
CA ASP A 40 8.92 8.72 -12.68
C ASP A 40 9.66 10.05 -12.91
N ALA A 41 9.26 11.13 -12.24
CA ALA A 41 9.92 12.43 -12.33
C ALA A 41 11.40 12.43 -11.86
N ARG A 42 11.87 11.37 -11.20
CA ARG A 42 13.22 11.25 -10.59
C ARG A 42 14.06 10.11 -11.18
N LEU A 43 13.58 9.47 -12.25
CA LEU A 43 14.37 8.48 -12.97
C LEU A 43 15.56 9.14 -13.68
N SER A 44 16.72 8.51 -13.56
CA SER A 44 17.88 8.77 -14.40
C SER A 44 17.55 8.46 -15.87
N PRO A 45 18.25 9.08 -16.84
CA PRO A 45 17.98 8.82 -18.26
C PRO A 45 18.08 7.33 -18.65
N ALA A 46 19.04 6.60 -18.08
CA ALA A 46 19.21 5.17 -18.35
C ALA A 46 18.05 4.34 -17.81
N ALA A 47 17.65 4.56 -16.56
CA ALA A 47 16.53 3.85 -15.96
C ALA A 47 15.20 4.20 -16.65
N ARG A 48 14.99 5.48 -17.00
CA ARG A 48 13.80 5.92 -17.75
C ARG A 48 13.70 5.20 -19.11
N ALA A 49 14.82 5.11 -19.84
CA ALA A 49 14.84 4.41 -21.13
C ALA A 49 14.49 2.92 -20.97
N GLU A 50 15.05 2.23 -19.97
CA GLU A 50 14.78 0.81 -19.75
C GLU A 50 13.36 0.56 -19.23
N VAL A 51 12.84 1.40 -18.33
CA VAL A 51 11.44 1.36 -17.92
C VAL A 51 10.52 1.55 -19.12
N GLY A 52 10.78 2.56 -19.96
CA GLY A 52 10.00 2.81 -21.17
C GLY A 52 10.02 1.64 -22.14
N ARG A 53 11.17 0.98 -22.30
CA ARG A 53 11.32 -0.21 -23.16
C ARG A 53 10.50 -1.40 -22.67
N LEU A 54 10.54 -1.69 -21.35
CA LEU A 54 9.74 -2.77 -20.75
C LEU A 54 8.23 -2.47 -20.88
N LEU A 55 7.83 -1.22 -20.57
CA LEU A 55 6.43 -0.80 -20.64
C LEU A 55 5.88 -0.77 -22.06
N ALA A 56 6.70 -0.48 -23.08
CA ALA A 56 6.27 -0.46 -24.48
C ALA A 56 5.72 -1.80 -25.00
N THR A 57 5.90 -2.89 -24.24
CA THR A 57 5.29 -4.20 -24.53
C THR A 57 3.82 -4.30 -24.10
N GLU A 58 3.32 -3.34 -23.30
CA GLU A 58 1.91 -3.18 -22.91
C GLU A 58 1.35 -1.86 -23.48
N PRO A 59 0.22 -1.88 -24.20
CA PRO A 59 -0.40 -0.66 -24.74
C PRO A 59 -0.72 0.38 -23.66
N ASP A 60 -0.37 1.64 -23.92
CA ASP A 60 -0.64 2.80 -23.07
C ASP A 60 -0.09 2.71 -21.63
N ALA A 61 0.84 1.79 -21.38
CA ALA A 61 1.39 1.56 -20.06
C ALA A 61 2.35 2.67 -19.62
N THR A 62 2.01 3.29 -18.50
CA THR A 62 2.88 4.18 -17.72
C THR A 62 3.18 3.56 -16.36
N LEU A 63 4.24 4.02 -15.68
CA LEU A 63 4.53 3.59 -14.30
C LEU A 63 3.31 3.80 -13.37
N ALA A 64 2.61 4.93 -13.52
CA ALA A 64 1.39 5.18 -12.77
C ALA A 64 0.30 4.14 -13.10
N SER A 65 0.01 3.90 -14.39
CA SER A 65 -1.06 2.98 -14.78
C SER A 65 -0.88 1.55 -14.26
N ILE A 66 0.37 1.07 -14.17
CA ILE A 66 0.68 -0.29 -13.69
C ILE A 66 0.79 -0.37 -12.17
N ALA A 67 0.93 0.76 -11.46
CA ALA A 67 1.19 0.75 -10.02
C ALA A 67 0.10 0.04 -9.21
N PRO A 68 -1.21 0.13 -9.52
CA PRO A 68 -2.25 -0.62 -8.82
C PRO A 68 -2.43 -2.09 -9.29
N TRP A 69 -1.67 -2.55 -10.30
CA TRP A 69 -1.91 -3.84 -10.97
C TRP A 69 -1.83 -5.04 -10.02
N ALA A 70 -0.86 -5.07 -9.09
CA ALA A 70 -0.68 -6.24 -8.22
C ALA A 70 -1.89 -6.47 -7.31
N ASP A 71 -2.54 -5.41 -6.85
CA ASP A 71 -3.79 -5.50 -6.11
C ASP A 71 -4.97 -5.99 -6.97
N GLN A 72 -5.05 -5.54 -8.23
CA GLN A 72 -6.06 -6.02 -9.18
C GLN A 72 -5.86 -7.51 -9.49
N LEU A 73 -4.61 -7.93 -9.63
CA LEU A 73 -4.23 -9.33 -9.81
C LEU A 73 -4.62 -10.16 -8.58
N ARG A 74 -4.24 -9.72 -7.38
CA ARG A 74 -4.59 -10.38 -6.10
C ARG A 74 -6.09 -10.60 -5.96
N ALA A 75 -6.91 -9.64 -6.38
CA ALA A 75 -8.36 -9.70 -6.26
C ALA A 75 -9.04 -10.67 -7.25
N LYS A 76 -8.43 -10.95 -8.41
CA LYS A 76 -9.11 -11.61 -9.54
C LYS A 76 -8.45 -12.90 -10.03
N ASP A 77 -7.15 -13.08 -9.79
CA ASP A 77 -6.38 -14.19 -10.34
C ASP A 77 -6.19 -15.33 -9.33
N PRO A 78 -6.74 -16.54 -9.59
CA PRO A 78 -6.63 -17.67 -8.67
C PRO A 78 -5.23 -18.30 -8.65
N GLY A 79 -4.35 -17.92 -9.57
CA GLY A 79 -3.00 -18.44 -9.73
C GLY A 79 -1.96 -17.56 -9.05
N LEU A 80 -1.31 -16.71 -9.84
CA LEU A 80 -0.30 -15.78 -9.37
C LEU A 80 -0.86 -14.82 -8.32
N GLY A 81 -2.07 -14.26 -8.53
CA GLY A 81 -2.68 -13.33 -7.59
C GLY A 81 -2.87 -13.93 -6.19
N ARG A 82 -3.39 -15.16 -6.12
CA ARG A 82 -3.50 -15.89 -4.85
C ARG A 82 -2.13 -16.18 -4.22
N ARG A 83 -1.13 -16.56 -5.02
CA ARG A 83 0.22 -16.87 -4.52
C ARG A 83 0.98 -15.63 -4.06
N SER A 84 0.70 -14.46 -4.66
CA SER A 84 1.32 -13.19 -4.30
C SER A 84 0.55 -12.43 -3.23
N ALA A 85 -0.58 -12.94 -2.73
CA ALA A 85 -1.41 -12.22 -1.76
C ALA A 85 -0.67 -11.86 -0.46
N GLY A 86 0.27 -12.70 -0.01
CA GLY A 86 1.11 -12.42 1.16
C GLY A 86 2.23 -11.42 0.87
N TRP A 87 2.54 -11.12 -0.39
CA TRP A 87 3.63 -10.22 -0.76
C TRP A 87 3.30 -8.75 -0.45
N HIS A 88 2.05 -8.41 -0.14
CA HIS A 88 1.63 -7.03 0.09
C HIS A 88 1.95 -6.51 1.50
N TYR A 89 2.33 -7.37 2.44
CA TYR A 89 2.53 -6.94 3.83
C TYR A 89 3.54 -7.83 4.57
N VAL A 90 3.87 -7.40 5.78
CA VAL A 90 4.51 -8.21 6.83
C VAL A 90 3.99 -7.70 8.17
N ASN A 91 3.75 -8.56 9.16
CA ASN A 91 3.35 -8.10 10.49
C ASN A 91 4.50 -8.33 11.46
N ILE A 92 5.03 -7.25 12.02
CA ILE A 92 6.22 -7.27 12.89
C ILE A 92 6.09 -6.38 14.14
N ALA A 93 4.90 -5.80 14.37
CA ALA A 93 4.71 -4.87 15.48
C ALA A 93 4.69 -5.58 16.86
N GLU A 94 4.23 -6.83 16.93
CA GLU A 94 4.35 -7.66 18.14
C GLU A 94 5.81 -7.91 18.56
N ASP A 95 6.74 -7.76 17.62
CA ASP A 95 8.15 -8.05 17.79
C ASP A 95 9.01 -6.77 17.77
N ASN A 96 8.44 -5.68 18.30
CA ASN A 96 9.08 -4.38 18.43
C ASN A 96 9.63 -3.83 17.11
N CYS A 97 8.93 -4.12 16.00
CA CYS A 97 9.34 -3.74 14.66
C CYS A 97 10.72 -4.28 14.25
N HIS A 98 11.14 -5.41 14.80
CA HIS A 98 12.34 -6.11 14.35
C HIS A 98 11.96 -7.18 13.33
N TYR A 99 12.50 -7.11 12.12
CA TYR A 99 12.21 -8.12 11.11
C TYR A 99 13.24 -9.27 11.14
N GLU A 100 12.73 -10.49 11.30
CA GLU A 100 13.47 -11.73 11.17
C GLU A 100 12.79 -12.63 10.12
N ALA A 101 13.46 -12.90 9.00
CA ALA A 101 12.88 -13.65 7.88
C ALA A 101 12.31 -15.04 8.27
N PRO A 102 12.99 -15.88 9.08
CA PRO A 102 12.46 -17.19 9.48
C PRO A 102 11.14 -17.11 10.25
N LYS A 103 10.92 -15.98 10.96
CA LYS A 103 9.76 -15.77 11.82
C LYS A 103 8.62 -15.08 11.09
N HIS A 104 8.92 -14.01 10.36
CA HIS A 104 7.91 -13.12 9.78
C HIS A 104 7.61 -13.38 8.31
N CYS A 105 8.40 -14.21 7.63
CA CYS A 105 8.32 -14.39 6.18
C CYS A 105 8.41 -15.84 5.75
N LYS A 106 7.48 -16.67 6.26
CA LYS A 106 7.44 -18.10 5.95
C LYS A 106 7.41 -18.31 4.43
N ASN A 107 8.33 -19.14 3.94
CA ASN A 107 8.49 -19.47 2.52
C ASN A 107 8.71 -18.25 1.60
N GLY A 108 9.24 -17.14 2.12
CA GLY A 108 9.42 -15.90 1.36
C GLY A 108 8.10 -15.19 1.02
N ASN A 109 6.97 -15.60 1.61
CA ASN A 109 5.66 -15.04 1.34
C ASN A 109 5.36 -13.82 2.23
N CYS A 110 6.15 -12.78 2.09
CA CYS A 110 5.94 -11.46 2.70
C CYS A 110 6.56 -10.38 1.80
N ILE A 111 6.21 -9.13 2.06
CA ILE A 111 6.67 -7.98 1.26
C ILE A 111 8.18 -7.81 1.18
N VAL A 112 8.89 -8.07 2.29
CA VAL A 112 10.35 -7.88 2.36
C VAL A 112 11.07 -8.80 1.38
N GLU A 113 10.78 -10.10 1.42
CA GLU A 113 11.45 -11.07 0.54
C GLU A 113 10.90 -11.04 -0.89
N ALA A 114 9.61 -10.76 -1.06
CA ALA A 114 9.03 -10.56 -2.39
C ALA A 114 9.68 -9.38 -3.11
N LEU A 115 9.85 -8.23 -2.44
CA LEU A 115 10.49 -7.06 -3.06
C LEU A 115 11.96 -7.32 -3.41
N LYS A 116 12.71 -8.05 -2.56
CA LYS A 116 14.08 -8.48 -2.87
C LYS A 116 14.14 -9.37 -4.12
N ALA A 117 13.26 -10.37 -4.19
CA ALA A 117 13.21 -11.32 -5.30
C ALA A 117 12.79 -10.65 -6.62
N GLN A 118 11.73 -9.83 -6.60
CA GLN A 118 11.26 -9.12 -7.79
C GLN A 118 12.28 -8.06 -8.25
N SER A 119 13.00 -7.42 -7.32
CA SER A 119 14.10 -6.51 -7.70
C SER A 119 15.27 -7.24 -8.39
N ALA A 120 15.56 -8.49 -7.98
CA ALA A 120 16.57 -9.31 -8.64
C ALA A 120 16.13 -9.72 -10.05
N ILE A 121 14.89 -10.19 -10.22
CA ILE A 121 14.31 -10.55 -11.53
C ILE A 121 14.32 -9.33 -12.47
N LEU A 122 13.90 -8.16 -11.98
CA LEU A 122 13.87 -6.93 -12.77
C LEU A 122 15.25 -6.54 -13.31
N GLY A 123 16.30 -6.74 -12.51
CA GLY A 123 17.69 -6.42 -12.85
C GLY A 123 18.39 -7.47 -13.72
N ASP A 124 17.84 -8.69 -13.81
CA ASP A 124 18.46 -9.78 -14.56
C ASP A 124 18.14 -9.67 -16.06
N ARG A 125 19.10 -9.18 -16.83
CA ARG A 125 18.98 -9.00 -18.29
C ARG A 125 18.98 -10.32 -19.08
N SER A 126 19.24 -11.46 -18.44
CA SER A 126 19.14 -12.77 -19.09
C SER A 126 17.70 -13.29 -19.18
N LEU A 127 16.80 -12.73 -18.36
CA LEU A 127 15.38 -13.07 -18.34
C LEU A 127 14.62 -12.35 -19.46
N THR A 128 13.45 -12.90 -19.79
CA THR A 128 12.60 -12.33 -20.84
C THR A 128 12.02 -10.98 -20.42
N ASP A 129 11.67 -10.14 -21.40
CA ASP A 129 11.01 -8.87 -21.12
C ASP A 129 9.69 -9.04 -20.38
N GLY A 130 8.95 -10.13 -20.64
CA GLY A 130 7.71 -10.43 -19.93
C GLY A 130 7.93 -10.69 -18.43
N GLU A 131 8.96 -11.48 -18.08
CA GLU A 131 9.32 -11.74 -16.68
C GLU A 131 9.78 -10.46 -15.98
N ARG A 132 10.61 -9.67 -16.66
CA ARG A 132 11.13 -8.41 -16.12
C ARG A 132 10.06 -7.34 -16.00
N LEU A 133 9.12 -7.26 -16.94
CA LEU A 133 7.96 -6.37 -16.86
C LEU A 133 7.04 -6.79 -15.72
N GLN A 134 6.73 -8.08 -15.55
CA GLN A 134 5.95 -8.54 -14.40
C GLN A 134 6.62 -8.15 -13.08
N ALA A 135 7.95 -8.32 -13.00
CA ALA A 135 8.72 -7.90 -11.84
C ALA A 135 8.70 -6.39 -11.63
N LEU A 136 8.77 -5.58 -12.69
CA LEU A 136 8.61 -4.12 -12.61
C LEU A 136 7.27 -3.75 -11.96
N LYS A 137 6.17 -4.39 -12.38
CA LYS A 137 4.82 -4.15 -11.85
C LYS A 137 4.73 -4.47 -10.37
N PHE A 138 5.31 -5.59 -9.93
CA PHE A 138 5.41 -5.90 -8.50
C PHE A 138 6.31 -4.91 -7.76
N VAL A 139 7.51 -4.60 -8.25
CA VAL A 139 8.43 -3.67 -7.58
C VAL A 139 7.78 -2.30 -7.36
N VAL A 140 7.13 -1.75 -8.39
CA VAL A 140 6.44 -0.45 -8.29
C VAL A 140 5.35 -0.49 -7.21
N HIS A 141 4.53 -1.54 -7.19
CA HIS A 141 3.46 -1.69 -6.20
C HIS A 141 4.01 -1.89 -4.78
N LEU A 142 4.90 -2.88 -4.60
CA LEU A 142 5.42 -3.28 -3.30
C LEU A 142 6.26 -2.19 -2.62
N VAL A 143 6.94 -1.32 -3.39
CA VAL A 143 7.58 -0.14 -2.78
C VAL A 143 6.54 0.83 -2.23
N GLY A 144 5.37 0.96 -2.83
CA GLY A 144 4.24 1.68 -2.22
C GLY A 144 3.83 1.03 -0.91
N ASP A 145 3.45 -0.25 -0.95
CA ASP A 145 2.93 -1.02 0.19
C ASP A 145 3.87 -0.97 1.39
N ILE A 146 5.17 -1.18 1.18
CA ILE A 146 6.13 -1.29 2.28
C ILE A 146 6.31 0.04 3.04
N HIS A 147 5.89 1.15 2.46
CA HIS A 147 5.86 2.49 3.08
C HIS A 147 4.48 2.84 3.68
N GLN A 148 3.46 1.99 3.52
CA GLN A 148 2.18 2.14 4.19
C GLN A 148 2.30 1.57 5.61
N PRO A 149 2.18 2.38 6.68
CA PRO A 149 2.43 1.92 8.05
C PRO A 149 1.66 0.66 8.47
N MET A 150 0.40 0.53 8.05
CA MET A 150 -0.44 -0.60 8.42
C MET A 150 -0.06 -1.91 7.70
N HIS A 151 0.79 -1.85 6.66
CA HIS A 151 1.34 -3.02 5.95
C HIS A 151 2.54 -3.66 6.65
N ALA A 152 3.03 -3.00 7.71
CA ALA A 152 4.11 -3.48 8.57
C ALA A 152 3.65 -3.67 10.04
N GLY A 153 2.34 -3.62 10.27
CA GLY A 153 1.74 -3.43 11.59
C GLY A 153 1.57 -4.70 12.42
N TYR A 154 0.48 -4.74 13.18
CA TYR A 154 0.16 -5.82 14.10
C TYR A 154 -0.47 -7.03 13.39
N ALA A 155 -0.04 -8.24 13.75
CA ALA A 155 -0.61 -9.47 13.25
C ALA A 155 -2.02 -9.73 13.81
N HIS A 156 -2.25 -9.41 15.09
CA HIS A 156 -3.48 -9.78 15.79
C HIS A 156 -4.74 -9.10 15.23
N ASP A 157 -4.61 -7.97 14.53
CA ASP A 157 -5.70 -7.27 13.89
C ASP A 157 -5.53 -7.13 12.37
N LYS A 158 -4.62 -7.93 11.80
CA LYS A 158 -4.29 -7.97 10.36
C LYS A 158 -3.89 -6.58 9.85
N GLY A 159 -3.03 -5.89 10.57
CA GLY A 159 -2.58 -4.55 10.24
C GLY A 159 -3.70 -3.53 10.34
N GLY A 160 -4.53 -3.56 11.39
CA GLY A 160 -5.63 -2.62 11.56
C GLY A 160 -6.88 -2.89 10.72
N ASN A 161 -6.94 -3.98 9.96
CA ASN A 161 -8.15 -4.38 9.21
C ASN A 161 -9.28 -4.79 10.16
N ASP A 162 -8.96 -5.50 11.25
CA ASP A 162 -9.92 -5.89 12.27
C ASP A 162 -10.14 -4.75 13.30
N PHE A 163 -9.39 -3.64 13.20
CA PHE A 163 -9.65 -2.43 13.97
C PHE A 163 -10.77 -1.59 13.34
N GLN A 164 -12.01 -2.02 13.56
CA GLN A 164 -13.20 -1.30 13.07
C GLN A 164 -13.38 0.04 13.79
N LEU A 165 -13.74 1.09 13.05
CA LEU A 165 -14.00 2.43 13.57
C LEU A 165 -15.03 3.18 12.72
N GLN A 166 -15.47 4.34 13.20
CA GLN A 166 -16.26 5.31 12.45
C GLN A 166 -15.42 6.56 12.20
N PHE A 167 -15.30 6.94 10.94
CA PHE A 167 -14.71 8.21 10.53
C PHE A 167 -15.85 9.17 10.13
N GLY A 168 -16.02 10.24 10.91
CA GLY A 168 -17.24 11.03 10.89
C GLY A 168 -18.46 10.15 11.21
N ASN A 169 -19.40 10.06 10.26
CA ASN A 169 -20.60 9.22 10.38
C ASN A 169 -20.57 7.95 9.50
N ARG A 170 -19.39 7.53 9.03
CA ARG A 170 -19.23 6.36 8.14
C ARG A 170 -18.37 5.29 8.80
N GLY A 171 -18.85 4.05 8.78
CA GLY A 171 -18.07 2.89 9.22
C GLY A 171 -16.91 2.60 8.26
N THR A 172 -15.76 2.26 8.83
CA THR A 172 -14.54 1.82 8.12
C THR A 172 -13.66 1.02 9.09
N ASN A 173 -12.43 0.70 8.72
CA ASN A 173 -11.40 0.20 9.61
C ASN A 173 -10.15 1.09 9.53
N LEU A 174 -9.22 0.91 10.47
CA LEU A 174 -7.99 1.70 10.54
C LEU A 174 -7.15 1.53 9.27
N HIS A 175 -6.98 0.31 8.78
CA HIS A 175 -6.19 0.02 7.59
C HIS A 175 -6.68 0.82 6.37
N SER A 176 -7.98 0.70 6.04
CA SER A 176 -8.60 1.41 4.91
C SER A 176 -8.57 2.94 5.07
N LEU A 177 -8.60 3.45 6.31
CA LEU A 177 -8.43 4.89 6.56
C LEU A 177 -7.01 5.35 6.19
N TRP A 178 -5.99 4.57 6.51
CA TRP A 178 -4.60 4.85 6.14
C TRP A 178 -4.34 4.68 4.64
N ASP A 179 -4.88 3.63 4.02
CA ASP A 179 -4.71 3.37 2.58
C ASP A 179 -5.26 4.48 1.69
N SER A 180 -6.46 4.95 2.02
CA SER A 180 -7.23 5.82 1.12
C SER A 180 -7.93 6.96 1.84
N GLY A 181 -8.49 6.70 3.03
CA GLY A 181 -9.32 7.68 3.72
C GLY A 181 -8.60 9.00 4.02
N MET A 182 -7.33 8.95 4.40
CA MET A 182 -6.49 10.14 4.60
C MET A 182 -6.42 11.03 3.36
N LEU A 183 -6.13 10.45 2.19
CA LEU A 183 -5.98 11.17 0.93
C LEU A 183 -7.34 11.69 0.46
N ASN A 184 -8.37 10.85 0.55
CA ASN A 184 -9.73 11.16 0.12
C ASN A 184 -10.32 12.41 0.81
N THR A 185 -9.88 12.76 2.02
CA THR A 185 -10.29 14.00 2.69
C THR A 185 -9.96 15.26 1.91
N ARG A 186 -8.90 15.24 1.08
CA ARG A 186 -8.52 16.38 0.23
C ARG A 186 -9.44 16.55 -0.98
N LYS A 187 -10.15 15.49 -1.39
CA LYS A 187 -10.99 15.46 -2.60
C LYS A 187 -10.24 15.90 -3.87
N LEU A 188 -8.95 15.53 -3.95
CA LEU A 188 -8.10 15.78 -5.10
C LEU A 188 -7.95 14.50 -5.92
N ASP A 189 -7.92 14.65 -7.23
CA ASP A 189 -7.43 13.61 -8.13
C ASP A 189 -5.89 13.60 -8.12
N ASP A 190 -5.30 12.70 -8.90
CA ASP A 190 -3.85 12.50 -8.90
C ASP A 190 -3.11 13.77 -9.35
N ALA A 191 -3.63 14.45 -10.39
CA ALA A 191 -3.07 15.69 -10.91
C ALA A 191 -3.10 16.84 -9.88
N GLY A 192 -4.17 16.93 -9.07
CA GLY A 192 -4.25 17.89 -7.97
C GLY A 192 -3.36 17.53 -6.78
N TYR A 193 -3.17 16.24 -6.49
CA TYR A 193 -2.40 15.78 -5.33
C TYR A 193 -0.89 15.80 -5.57
N LEU A 194 -0.43 15.47 -6.79
CA LEU A 194 0.99 15.35 -7.11
C LEU A 194 1.81 16.60 -6.76
N PRO A 195 1.37 17.85 -7.08
CA PRO A 195 2.09 19.06 -6.69
C PRO A 195 2.25 19.21 -5.17
N LEU A 196 1.25 18.78 -4.38
CA LEU A 196 1.32 18.81 -2.93
C LEU A 196 2.46 17.92 -2.43
N LEU A 197 2.53 16.67 -2.92
CA LEU A 197 3.63 15.76 -2.57
C LEU A 197 4.98 16.28 -3.06
N GLN A 198 5.02 16.87 -4.26
CA GLN A 198 6.25 17.39 -4.86
C GLN A 198 6.79 18.62 -4.11
N SER A 199 5.92 19.45 -3.55
CA SER A 199 6.30 20.64 -2.77
C SER A 199 6.79 20.34 -1.35
N GLN A 200 6.55 19.13 -0.83
CA GLN A 200 7.09 18.72 0.45
C GLN A 200 8.62 18.72 0.45
N ARG A 201 9.20 18.96 1.63
CA ARG A 201 10.64 18.84 1.85
C ARG A 201 11.11 17.45 1.40
N ALA A 202 12.16 17.41 0.59
CA ALA A 202 12.75 16.15 0.16
C ALA A 202 13.13 15.28 1.37
N PRO A 203 12.74 13.98 1.38
CA PRO A 203 13.10 13.07 2.44
C PRO A 203 14.62 12.88 2.51
N LYS A 204 15.12 12.51 3.69
CA LYS A 204 16.51 12.08 3.83
C LYS A 204 16.61 10.61 3.39
N LEU A 205 17.25 10.38 2.26
CA LEU A 205 17.43 9.05 1.70
C LEU A 205 18.83 8.51 2.01
N ALA A 206 18.97 7.18 1.92
CA ALA A 206 20.28 6.56 1.86
C ALA A 206 21.06 7.09 0.65
N ARG A 207 22.39 7.10 0.75
CA ARG A 207 23.27 7.57 -0.35
C ARG A 207 23.12 6.73 -1.61
N GLN A 208 22.86 5.43 -1.44
CA GLN A 208 22.69 4.46 -2.51
C GLN A 208 21.64 3.44 -2.08
N SER A 209 20.71 3.11 -2.97
CA SER A 209 19.78 2.02 -2.74
C SER A 209 20.50 0.66 -2.78
N ASN A 210 20.13 -0.21 -1.85
CA ASN A 210 20.50 -1.60 -1.82
C ASN A 210 19.24 -2.49 -1.83
N PRO A 211 18.86 -3.08 -2.99
CA PRO A 211 17.64 -3.88 -3.10
C PRO A 211 17.56 -5.08 -2.16
N GLN A 212 18.68 -5.53 -1.60
CA GLN A 212 18.76 -6.68 -0.70
C GLN A 212 18.69 -6.29 0.79
N ARG A 213 18.84 -5.01 1.13
CA ARG A 213 18.83 -4.51 2.52
C ARG A 213 17.71 -3.51 2.78
N ASP A 214 17.43 -2.63 1.82
CA ASP A 214 16.47 -1.55 1.97
C ASP A 214 15.05 -2.04 2.32
N PRO A 215 14.51 -3.12 1.72
CA PRO A 215 13.14 -3.57 2.02
C PRO A 215 12.90 -3.85 3.51
N GLN A 216 13.87 -4.49 4.19
CA GLN A 216 13.78 -4.69 5.64
C GLN A 216 13.73 -3.35 6.39
N THR A 217 14.64 -2.44 6.06
CA THR A 217 14.73 -1.13 6.72
C THR A 217 13.44 -0.32 6.54
N TRP A 218 12.82 -0.38 5.37
CA TRP A 218 11.55 0.29 5.08
C TRP A 218 10.38 -0.34 5.86
N ALA A 219 10.28 -1.67 5.91
CA ALA A 219 9.26 -2.35 6.69
C ALA A 219 9.36 -2.01 8.19
N GLU A 220 10.56 -2.06 8.76
CA GLU A 220 10.79 -1.70 10.17
C GLU A 220 10.50 -0.21 10.46
N ALA A 221 10.71 0.68 9.48
CA ALA A 221 10.34 2.10 9.58
C ALA A 221 8.81 2.28 9.57
N SER A 222 8.10 1.64 8.64
CA SER A 222 6.64 1.65 8.56
C SER A 222 5.99 1.08 9.82
N CYS A 223 6.52 -0.02 10.35
CA CYS A 223 6.06 -0.60 11.60
C CYS A 223 6.17 0.40 12.76
N ARG A 224 7.33 1.08 12.88
CA ARG A 224 7.53 2.08 13.95
C ARG A 224 6.52 3.22 13.85
N ILE A 225 6.11 3.60 12.63
CA ILE A 225 5.03 4.56 12.43
C ILE A 225 3.70 3.99 12.94
N SER A 226 3.37 2.75 12.59
CA SER A 226 2.12 2.09 13.02
C SER A 226 1.95 2.04 14.55
N MET A 227 3.06 1.97 15.28
CA MET A 227 3.10 1.91 16.74
C MET A 227 3.15 3.30 17.41
N GLN A 228 3.22 4.41 16.65
CA GLN A 228 3.25 5.74 17.25
C GLN A 228 1.98 6.02 18.05
N ALA A 229 2.15 6.72 19.18
CA ALA A 229 1.03 7.10 20.04
C ALA A 229 -0.06 7.85 19.25
N GLY A 230 -1.29 7.36 19.36
CA GLY A 230 -2.49 7.89 18.72
C GLY A 230 -2.75 7.40 17.30
N VAL A 231 -1.81 6.68 16.65
CA VAL A 231 -2.09 6.03 15.36
C VAL A 231 -3.21 5.02 15.52
N TYR A 232 -3.14 4.19 16.56
CA TYR A 232 -4.33 3.50 17.06
C TYR A 232 -5.12 4.46 17.95
N PRO A 233 -6.30 4.95 17.51
CA PRO A 233 -7.05 5.94 18.29
C PRO A 233 -7.64 5.30 19.55
N ALA A 234 -7.70 6.07 20.64
CA ALA A 234 -8.27 5.62 21.91
C ALA A 234 -9.79 5.36 21.83
N THR A 235 -10.47 6.00 20.88
CA THR A 235 -11.90 5.85 20.62
C THR A 235 -12.13 5.21 19.24
N ARG A 236 -13.26 4.51 19.08
CA ARG A 236 -13.70 3.98 17.78
C ARG A 236 -14.47 4.99 16.93
N LYS A 237 -14.61 6.23 17.38
CA LYS A 237 -15.24 7.34 16.66
C LYS A 237 -14.23 8.46 16.57
N ILE A 238 -13.83 8.79 15.36
CA ILE A 238 -12.85 9.82 15.04
C ILE A 238 -13.40 10.69 13.91
N GLY A 239 -12.98 11.94 13.85
CA GLY A 239 -13.34 12.90 12.82
C GLY A 239 -12.11 13.49 12.16
N ASP A 240 -12.31 14.66 11.55
CA ASP A 240 -11.29 15.37 10.79
C ASP A 240 -10.00 15.59 11.60
N GLU A 241 -10.08 15.71 12.93
CA GLU A 241 -8.93 15.90 13.82
C GLU A 241 -7.90 14.78 13.68
N TYR A 242 -8.34 13.55 13.45
CA TYR A 242 -7.44 12.41 13.24
C TYR A 242 -6.70 12.55 11.90
N THR A 243 -7.43 12.93 10.85
CA THR A 243 -6.82 13.10 9.51
C THR A 243 -5.95 14.35 9.43
N GLU A 244 -6.31 15.45 10.08
CA GLU A 244 -5.46 16.64 10.17
C GLU A 244 -4.12 16.32 10.84
N ARG A 245 -4.13 15.45 11.84
CA ARG A 245 -2.92 15.00 12.54
C ARG A 245 -2.05 14.05 11.71
N TYR A 246 -2.64 13.04 11.07
CA TYR A 246 -1.86 11.94 10.46
C TYR A 246 -1.75 12.01 8.93
N ARG A 247 -2.59 12.79 8.24
CA ARG A 247 -2.48 12.97 6.77
C ARG A 247 -1.11 13.53 6.35
N PRO A 248 -0.52 14.55 7.01
CA PRO A 248 0.83 14.99 6.65
C PRO A 248 1.88 13.86 6.73
N LEU A 249 1.72 12.94 7.68
CA LEU A 249 2.59 11.76 7.81
C LEU A 249 2.35 10.76 6.68
N ALA A 250 1.09 10.48 6.33
CA ALA A 250 0.74 9.64 5.19
C ALA A 250 1.30 10.21 3.86
N GLU A 251 1.12 11.51 3.63
CA GLU A 251 1.67 12.21 2.47
C GLU A 251 3.20 12.14 2.44
N ALA A 252 3.87 12.30 3.59
CA ALA A 252 5.31 12.15 3.70
C ALA A 252 5.78 10.71 3.38
N GLN A 253 5.00 9.68 3.75
CA GLN A 253 5.31 8.29 3.37
C GLN A 253 5.13 8.05 1.86
N LEU A 254 4.11 8.62 1.22
CA LEU A 254 3.95 8.55 -0.24
C LEU A 254 5.12 9.23 -0.96
N ARG A 255 5.53 10.41 -0.49
CA ARG A 255 6.70 11.10 -1.04
C ARG A 255 7.98 10.28 -0.84
N LEU A 256 8.20 9.73 0.35
CA LEU A 256 9.34 8.86 0.65
C LEU A 256 9.36 7.62 -0.26
N ALA A 257 8.22 6.94 -0.41
CA ALA A 257 8.07 5.76 -1.25
C ALA A 257 8.42 6.06 -2.70
N GLY A 258 7.93 7.18 -3.26
CA GLY A 258 8.23 7.57 -4.63
C GLY A 258 9.71 7.86 -4.86
N GLU A 259 10.40 8.51 -3.92
CA GLU A 259 11.84 8.73 -4.07
C GLU A 259 12.67 7.46 -3.86
N ASN A 260 12.29 6.59 -2.92
CA ASN A 260 12.93 5.28 -2.74
C ASN A 260 12.71 4.38 -3.97
N LEU A 261 11.52 4.40 -4.57
CA LEU A 261 11.24 3.70 -5.84
C LEU A 261 12.14 4.22 -6.96
N ALA A 262 12.27 5.54 -7.12
CA ALA A 262 13.17 6.11 -8.11
C ALA A 262 14.63 5.69 -7.89
N GLN A 263 15.14 5.73 -6.65
CA GLN A 263 16.50 5.27 -6.36
C GLN A 263 16.70 3.79 -6.65
N LEU A 264 15.72 2.95 -6.29
CA LEU A 264 15.75 1.51 -6.54
C LEU A 264 15.77 1.23 -8.05
N LEU A 265 14.86 1.83 -8.82
CA LEU A 265 14.82 1.67 -10.28
C LEU A 265 16.09 2.21 -10.94
N ASN A 266 16.61 3.35 -10.48
CA ASN A 266 17.91 3.88 -10.93
C ASN A 266 19.05 2.90 -10.66
N ARG A 267 19.04 2.23 -9.51
CA ARG A 267 20.06 1.24 -9.16
C ARG A 267 19.95 -0.03 -9.99
N VAL A 268 18.74 -0.56 -10.16
CA VAL A 268 18.49 -1.85 -10.80
C VAL A 268 18.55 -1.76 -12.32
N LEU A 269 18.08 -0.66 -12.91
CA LEU A 269 17.94 -0.51 -14.37
C LEU A 269 18.91 0.52 -14.97
N GLY A 270 19.56 1.36 -14.15
CA GLY A 270 20.40 2.45 -14.62
C GLY A 270 21.84 2.06 -14.98
N THR A 271 22.31 0.87 -14.60
CA THR A 271 23.63 0.37 -15.01
C THR A 271 23.52 -0.37 -16.34
N ARG A 272 24.29 0.10 -17.34
CA ARG A 272 24.52 -0.62 -18.60
C ARG A 272 25.55 -1.72 -18.38
#